data_AF-S3DAA7-F1
#
_entry.id   AF-S3DAA7-F1
#
_cell.length_a   1.000
_cell.length_b   1.000
_cell.length_c   1.000
_cell.angle_alpha   90.00
_cell.angle_beta   90.00
_cell.angle_gamma   90.00
#
_symmetry.space_group_name_H-M   'P 1'
#
loop_
_entity.id
_entity.type
_entity.pdbx_description
1 polymer ?
#
loop_
_entity_poly.entity_id
_entity_poly.type
_entity_poly.pdbx_seq_one_letter_code
_entity_poly.pdbx_strand_id
1 'polypeptide(L)'
;MVNPTAVFLPLYLYPYNTSWDSVAKSIALHPGVNFQVVVAPNLANVVPDINYVTHLQILNNYTNVQTLGYVSTTWATRNITTVQEEIKSYASWTNYTTANIRVSGIFFDEAPSANTTENISYMAGVTAFAKALLPPSRNKVVYNPGVNVDESWFKLADEIIIYENTWAAFNSTQLSRIPEKIQNKSVYLIHNFTGDSDLQEDLVSNLTDHDLAGVFVTTRDGYTSISALWDDFCEAIDQSISDDNDNNENEDDDEGETGDEDEDNEEDDDEDEDGEDTEEEDDDGDEEAECEIDGSGEYFEVKRH
;
A
#
# COMPACT_ATOMS: atom_id res chain seq x y z
N MET A 1 17.86 -0.88 8.89
CA MET A 1 16.39 -0.79 8.90
C MET A 1 15.89 -1.08 7.50
N VAL A 2 15.27 -2.25 7.36
CA VAL A 2 14.39 -2.55 6.23
C VAL A 2 13.17 -1.63 6.36
N ASN A 3 12.61 -1.14 5.25
CA ASN A 3 11.37 -0.38 5.33
C ASN A 3 10.22 -1.37 5.53
N PRO A 4 9.29 -1.13 6.46
CA PRO A 4 8.17 -2.04 6.65
C PRO A 4 7.34 -2.21 5.37
N THR A 5 6.80 -3.41 5.19
CA THR A 5 5.94 -3.75 4.05
C THR A 5 4.75 -2.80 3.99
N ALA A 6 4.53 -2.14 2.85
CA ALA A 6 3.40 -1.22 2.68
C ALA A 6 2.11 -1.94 2.26
N VAL A 7 0.95 -1.38 2.61
CA VAL A 7 -0.31 -1.69 1.94
C VAL A 7 -0.27 -1.08 0.54
N PHE A 8 -0.27 -1.91 -0.50
CA PHE A 8 -0.31 -1.45 -1.90
C PHE A 8 -1.73 -1.58 -2.46
N LEU A 9 -2.54 -0.52 -2.40
CA LEU A 9 -3.96 -0.56 -2.75
C LEU A 9 -4.23 -0.02 -4.16
N PRO A 10 -4.59 -0.85 -5.16
CA PRO A 10 -5.19 -0.37 -6.39
C PRO A 10 -6.63 0.07 -6.11
N LEU A 11 -6.85 1.37 -5.91
CA LEU A 11 -8.17 1.90 -5.54
C LEU A 11 -8.93 2.36 -6.79
N TYR A 12 -9.45 1.39 -7.54
CA TYR A 12 -10.20 1.64 -8.79
C TYR A 12 -11.71 1.77 -8.55
N LEU A 13 -12.13 1.74 -7.29
CA LEU A 13 -13.47 2.10 -6.87
C LEU A 13 -13.67 3.62 -7.05
N TYR A 14 -14.71 4.02 -7.76
CA TYR A 14 -15.05 5.43 -7.92
C TYR A 14 -15.42 6.06 -6.55
N PRO A 15 -14.86 7.21 -6.16
CA PRO A 15 -15.06 7.82 -4.83
C PRO A 15 -16.42 8.53 -4.68
N TYR A 16 -17.52 7.85 -5.01
CA TYR A 16 -18.85 8.43 -4.88
C TYR A 16 -19.35 8.40 -3.43
N ASN A 17 -19.85 9.52 -2.93
CA ASN A 17 -20.33 9.67 -1.55
C ASN A 17 -19.29 9.17 -0.53
N THR A 18 -19.61 8.11 0.22
CA THR A 18 -18.79 7.56 1.31
C THR A 18 -17.97 6.33 0.87
N SER A 19 -17.85 6.07 -0.43
CA SER A 19 -17.25 4.83 -0.96
C SER A 19 -15.78 4.61 -0.55
N TRP A 20 -15.06 5.66 -0.16
CA TRP A 20 -13.67 5.59 0.31
C TRP A 20 -13.54 5.78 1.84
N ASP A 21 -14.65 5.93 2.57
CA ASP A 21 -14.61 6.24 4.01
C ASP A 21 -13.96 5.11 4.81
N SER A 22 -14.19 3.84 4.45
CA SER A 22 -13.54 2.70 5.10
C SER A 22 -12.02 2.75 4.90
N VAL A 23 -11.54 3.12 3.71
CA VAL A 23 -10.10 3.27 3.43
C VAL A 23 -9.51 4.39 4.28
N ALA A 24 -10.17 5.56 4.32
CA ALA A 24 -9.72 6.69 5.13
C ALA A 24 -9.73 6.37 6.64
N LYS A 25 -10.70 5.58 7.11
CA LYS A 25 -10.79 5.11 8.50
C LYS A 25 -9.62 4.21 8.86
N SER A 26 -9.32 3.17 8.06
CA SER A 26 -8.21 2.26 8.36
C SER A 26 -6.85 2.98 8.31
N ILE A 27 -6.66 3.92 7.37
CA ILE A 27 -5.45 4.77 7.34
C ILE A 27 -5.25 5.55 8.64
N ALA A 28 -6.33 6.07 9.22
CA ALA A 28 -6.28 6.83 10.47
C ALA A 28 -6.04 5.94 11.69
N LEU A 29 -6.56 4.70 11.67
CA LEU A 29 -6.41 3.73 12.75
C LEU A 29 -5.01 3.12 12.82
N HIS A 30 -4.30 3.00 11.68
CA HIS A 30 -2.98 2.40 11.60
C HIS A 30 -1.90 3.40 11.16
N PRO A 31 -1.50 4.36 12.03
CA PRO A 31 -0.53 5.38 11.67
C PRO A 31 0.89 4.84 11.40
N GLY A 32 1.21 3.63 11.88
CA GLY A 32 2.47 2.93 11.61
C GLY A 32 2.54 2.29 10.22
N VAL A 33 1.39 1.95 9.64
CA VAL A 33 1.30 1.31 8.32
C VAL A 33 1.41 2.35 7.21
N ASN A 34 2.30 2.10 6.25
CA ASN A 34 2.39 2.90 5.02
C ASN A 34 1.38 2.41 3.97
N PHE A 35 0.63 3.34 3.39
CA PHE A 35 -0.35 3.07 2.34
C PHE A 35 0.10 3.67 1.01
N GLN A 36 0.34 2.83 0.01
CA GLN A 36 0.53 3.23 -1.38
C GLN A 36 -0.78 3.04 -2.14
N VAL A 37 -1.46 4.13 -2.50
CA VAL A 37 -2.81 4.09 -3.07
C VAL A 37 -2.78 4.50 -4.53
N VAL A 38 -3.02 3.56 -5.45
CA VAL A 38 -3.12 3.86 -6.87
C VAL A 38 -4.49 4.42 -7.19
N VAL A 39 -4.54 5.59 -7.82
CA VAL A 39 -5.78 6.27 -8.23
C VAL A 39 -5.84 6.40 -9.75
N ALA A 40 -7.03 6.18 -10.31
CA ALA A 40 -7.25 6.13 -11.76
C ALA A 40 -8.47 6.98 -12.21
N PRO A 41 -8.49 8.29 -11.94
CA PRO A 41 -9.57 9.14 -12.47
C PRO A 41 -9.51 9.27 -13.98
N ASN A 42 -10.63 9.73 -14.56
CA ASN A 42 -10.66 10.13 -15.96
C ASN A 42 -9.81 11.40 -16.16
N LEU A 43 -8.76 11.29 -16.97
CA LEU A 43 -7.82 12.38 -17.28
C LEU A 43 -8.21 13.20 -18.52
N ALA A 44 -9.42 13.05 -19.06
CA ALA A 44 -9.92 13.88 -20.16
C ALA A 44 -9.93 15.38 -19.80
N ASN A 45 -10.05 15.68 -18.51
CA ASN A 45 -9.78 17.00 -17.94
C ASN A 45 -8.51 16.93 -17.09
N VAL A 46 -7.76 18.04 -17.06
CA VAL A 46 -6.51 18.10 -16.29
C VAL A 46 -6.77 17.86 -14.80
N VAL A 47 -7.82 18.46 -14.23
CA VAL A 47 -8.25 18.24 -12.84
C VAL A 47 -9.40 17.22 -12.86
N PRO A 48 -9.41 16.22 -11.96
CA PRO A 48 -10.48 15.23 -11.92
C PRO A 48 -11.78 15.86 -11.39
N ASP A 49 -12.87 15.09 -11.41
CA ASP A 49 -14.15 15.57 -10.89
C ASP A 49 -14.13 15.83 -9.36
N ILE A 50 -15.19 16.45 -8.84
CA ILE A 50 -15.27 16.86 -7.44
C ILE A 50 -15.21 15.69 -6.45
N ASN A 51 -15.69 14.50 -6.84
CA ASN A 51 -15.67 13.33 -5.97
C ASN A 51 -14.22 12.87 -5.74
N TYR A 52 -13.42 12.82 -6.81
CA TYR A 52 -11.98 12.58 -6.69
C TYR A 52 -11.26 13.70 -5.92
N VAL A 53 -11.58 14.98 -6.20
CA VAL A 53 -10.93 16.10 -5.51
C VAL A 53 -11.14 16.04 -4.00
N THR A 54 -12.38 15.81 -3.56
CA THR A 54 -12.73 15.72 -2.14
C THR A 54 -11.96 14.60 -1.45
N HIS A 55 -11.97 13.38 -2.00
CA HIS A 55 -11.37 12.23 -1.35
C HIS A 55 -9.85 12.19 -1.43
N LEU A 56 -9.25 12.65 -2.55
CA LEU A 56 -7.81 12.80 -2.64
C LEU A 56 -7.27 13.78 -1.61
N GLN A 57 -7.98 14.88 -1.33
CA GLN A 57 -7.58 15.81 -0.27
C GLN A 57 -7.58 15.15 1.11
N ILE A 58 -8.56 14.29 1.41
CA ILE A 58 -8.62 13.55 2.67
C ILE A 58 -7.43 12.61 2.78
N LEU A 59 -7.20 11.76 1.78
CA LEU A 59 -6.08 10.81 1.76
C LEU A 59 -4.73 11.52 1.90
N ASN A 60 -4.53 12.60 1.13
CA ASN A 60 -3.27 13.35 1.14
C ASN A 60 -3.05 14.22 2.39
N ASN A 61 -3.97 14.20 3.37
CA ASN A 61 -3.78 14.83 4.68
C ASN A 61 -3.01 13.91 5.66
N TYR A 62 -2.94 12.61 5.37
CA TYR A 62 -2.22 11.63 6.17
C TYR A 62 -0.77 11.49 5.71
N THR A 63 0.16 11.45 6.66
CA THR A 63 1.61 11.35 6.37
C THR A 63 2.05 9.95 5.95
N ASN A 64 1.29 8.93 6.34
CA ASN A 64 1.50 7.54 5.97
C ASN A 64 0.85 7.15 4.64
N VAL A 65 0.39 8.13 3.84
CA VAL A 65 -0.24 7.88 2.52
C VAL A 65 0.60 8.42 1.37
N GLN A 66 0.80 7.57 0.35
CA GLN A 66 1.39 7.91 -0.93
C GLN A 66 0.41 7.59 -2.06
N THR A 67 -0.22 8.60 -2.63
CA THR A 67 -1.08 8.42 -3.80
C THR A 67 -0.26 8.29 -5.09
N LEU A 68 -0.58 7.33 -5.96
CA LEU A 68 0.13 7.07 -7.22
C LEU A 68 -0.84 7.22 -8.40
N GLY A 69 -0.46 7.98 -9.42
CA GLY A 69 -1.29 8.16 -10.61
C GLY A 69 -1.18 6.97 -11.56
N TYR A 70 -2.30 6.33 -11.90
CA TYR A 70 -2.37 5.22 -12.85
C TYR A 70 -2.11 5.68 -14.29
N VAL A 71 -1.23 4.97 -15.00
CA VAL A 71 -0.94 5.15 -16.44
C VAL A 71 -0.71 3.78 -17.09
N SER A 72 -1.56 3.35 -18.02
CA SER A 72 -1.32 2.11 -18.79
C SER A 72 -0.24 2.32 -19.86
N THR A 73 0.58 1.29 -20.10
CA THR A 73 1.62 1.29 -21.14
C THR A 73 1.35 0.29 -22.27
N THR A 74 0.34 -0.58 -22.12
CA THR A 74 -0.03 -1.61 -23.10
C THR A 74 1.19 -2.43 -23.54
N TRP A 75 1.93 -2.99 -22.57
CA TRP A 75 3.18 -3.73 -22.76
C TRP A 75 4.20 -2.98 -23.62
N ALA A 76 4.41 -1.69 -23.30
CA ALA A 76 5.29 -0.76 -24.02
C ALA A 76 4.93 -0.50 -25.50
N THR A 77 3.67 -0.74 -25.89
CA THR A 77 3.18 -0.45 -27.26
C THR A 77 2.30 0.79 -27.34
N ARG A 78 1.83 1.31 -26.20
CA ARG A 78 1.01 2.53 -26.17
C ARG A 78 1.79 3.72 -26.70
N ASN A 79 1.12 4.62 -27.44
CA ASN A 79 1.76 5.82 -27.96
C ASN A 79 2.43 6.63 -26.83
N ILE A 80 3.74 6.84 -26.95
CA ILE A 80 4.53 7.46 -25.87
C ILE A 80 4.08 8.91 -25.58
N THR A 81 3.60 9.64 -26.58
CA THR A 81 3.09 11.00 -26.38
C THR A 81 1.84 10.99 -25.50
N THR A 82 0.94 10.01 -25.70
CA THR A 82 -0.25 9.84 -24.85
C THR A 82 0.13 9.52 -23.41
N VAL A 83 1.07 8.60 -23.20
CA VAL A 83 1.59 8.28 -21.86
C VAL A 83 2.22 9.51 -21.20
N GLN A 84 3.01 10.29 -21.94
CA GLN A 84 3.60 11.53 -21.45
C GLN A 84 2.56 12.61 -21.13
N GLU A 85 1.45 12.68 -21.87
CA GLU A 85 0.35 13.61 -21.59
C GLU A 85 -0.36 13.28 -20.27
N GLU A 86 -0.61 12.00 -19.99
CA GLU A 86 -1.21 11.58 -18.71
C GLU A 86 -0.29 11.84 -17.52
N ILE A 87 1.02 11.57 -17.67
CA ILE A 87 2.03 11.93 -16.66
C ILE A 87 2.02 13.45 -16.41
N LYS A 88 1.92 14.28 -17.46
CA LYS A 88 1.81 15.74 -17.32
C LYS A 88 0.54 16.14 -16.56
N SER A 89 -0.59 15.49 -16.81
CA SER A 89 -1.84 15.76 -16.10
C SER A 89 -1.64 15.56 -14.59
N TYR A 90 -1.16 14.39 -14.16
CA TYR A 90 -0.87 14.14 -12.74
C TYR A 90 0.16 15.11 -12.16
N ALA A 91 1.26 15.40 -12.88
CA ALA A 91 2.27 16.33 -12.41
C ALA A 91 1.71 17.75 -12.21
N SER A 92 0.77 18.18 -13.06
CA SER A 92 0.15 19.50 -12.98
C SER A 92 -0.77 19.69 -11.77
N TRP A 93 -1.23 18.60 -11.13
CA TRP A 93 -2.07 18.66 -9.94
C TRP A 93 -1.40 19.35 -8.75
N THR A 94 -0.07 19.42 -8.73
CA THR A 94 0.68 20.21 -7.73
C THR A 94 0.36 21.71 -7.79
N ASN A 95 -0.20 22.20 -8.91
CA ASN A 95 -0.59 23.60 -9.10
C ASN A 95 -2.06 23.85 -8.73
N TYR A 96 -2.83 22.80 -8.39
CA TYR A 96 -4.20 22.96 -7.95
C TYR A 96 -4.20 23.40 -6.48
N THR A 97 -4.54 24.66 -6.23
CA THR A 97 -4.42 25.29 -4.91
C THR A 97 -5.68 25.20 -4.05
N THR A 98 -6.82 24.83 -4.65
CA THR A 98 -8.10 24.72 -3.93
C THR A 98 -8.17 23.48 -3.04
N ALA A 99 -7.42 22.42 -3.36
CA ALA A 99 -7.38 21.18 -2.62
C ALA A 99 -6.02 20.48 -2.80
N ASN A 100 -5.60 19.67 -1.82
CA ASN A 100 -4.37 18.88 -1.95
C ASN A 100 -4.63 17.58 -2.71
N ILE A 101 -4.65 17.63 -4.05
CA ILE A 101 -4.90 16.46 -4.90
C ILE A 101 -3.64 15.85 -5.50
N ARG A 102 -2.46 16.39 -5.20
CA ARG A 102 -1.19 15.97 -5.83
C ARG A 102 -0.91 14.48 -5.60
N VAL A 103 -0.28 13.83 -6.59
CA VAL A 103 0.27 12.48 -6.42
C VAL A 103 1.71 12.50 -5.92
N SER A 104 2.15 11.36 -5.40
CA SER A 104 3.51 11.05 -4.94
C SER A 104 4.30 10.17 -5.90
N GLY A 105 3.73 9.83 -7.06
CA GLY A 105 4.38 9.01 -8.06
C GLY A 105 3.47 8.62 -9.22
N ILE A 106 4.01 7.81 -10.12
CA ILE A 106 3.30 7.21 -11.25
C ILE A 106 3.36 5.68 -11.13
N PHE A 107 2.20 5.07 -11.27
CA PHE A 107 2.01 3.64 -11.42
C PHE A 107 1.83 3.31 -12.90
N PHE A 108 2.75 2.56 -13.48
CA PHE A 108 2.67 2.11 -14.87
C PHE A 108 2.06 0.72 -14.96
N ASP A 109 0.81 0.65 -15.40
CA ASP A 109 0.12 -0.62 -15.62
C ASP A 109 0.48 -1.24 -16.96
N GLU A 110 0.24 -2.56 -17.06
CA GLU A 110 0.55 -3.37 -18.23
C GLU A 110 2.02 -3.20 -18.66
N ALA A 111 2.94 -3.08 -17.70
CA ALA A 111 4.36 -2.99 -18.00
C ALA A 111 4.83 -4.31 -18.65
N PRO A 112 5.72 -4.27 -19.65
CA PRO A 112 6.20 -5.48 -20.28
C PRO A 112 7.08 -6.30 -19.33
N SER A 113 6.97 -7.63 -19.38
CA SER A 113 7.91 -8.54 -18.72
C SER A 113 9.06 -8.97 -19.63
N ALA A 114 8.86 -8.91 -20.95
CA ALA A 114 9.87 -9.29 -21.94
C ALA A 114 11.03 -8.28 -21.98
N ASN A 115 12.25 -8.75 -21.66
CA ASN A 115 13.46 -7.94 -21.60
C ASN A 115 14.08 -7.68 -22.98
N THR A 116 13.35 -6.97 -23.85
CA THR A 116 13.86 -6.52 -25.16
C THR A 116 14.40 -5.10 -25.08
N THR A 117 15.31 -4.75 -26.00
CA THR A 117 15.87 -3.39 -26.09
C THR A 117 14.77 -2.34 -26.24
N GLU A 118 13.73 -2.63 -27.01
CA GLU A 118 12.60 -1.75 -27.27
C GLU A 118 11.78 -1.51 -25.99
N ASN A 119 11.43 -2.58 -25.27
CA ASN A 119 10.67 -2.50 -24.03
C ASN A 119 11.43 -1.73 -22.95
N ILE A 120 12.72 -2.05 -22.78
CA ILE A 120 13.59 -1.35 -21.82
C ILE A 120 13.72 0.13 -22.19
N SER A 121 13.94 0.46 -23.47
CA SER A 121 14.08 1.85 -23.91
C SER A 121 12.79 2.65 -23.72
N TYR A 122 11.64 2.04 -24.00
CA TYR A 122 10.34 2.66 -23.78
C TYR A 122 10.12 2.96 -22.29
N MET A 123 10.26 1.94 -21.44
CA MET A 123 9.99 2.06 -20.01
C MET A 123 10.99 3.01 -19.32
N ALA A 124 12.28 2.95 -19.70
CA ALA A 124 13.28 3.92 -19.24
C ALA A 124 12.92 5.36 -19.64
N GLY A 125 12.40 5.56 -20.86
CA GLY A 125 11.97 6.86 -21.36
C GLY A 125 10.81 7.46 -20.56
N VAL A 126 9.75 6.69 -20.30
CA VAL A 126 8.59 7.17 -19.54
C VAL A 126 8.93 7.40 -18.06
N THR A 127 9.79 6.58 -17.48
CA THR A 127 10.31 6.76 -16.12
C THR A 127 11.15 8.02 -15.99
N ALA A 128 12.11 8.23 -16.89
CA ALA A 128 12.92 9.45 -16.88
C ALA A 128 12.04 10.69 -17.05
N PHE A 129 11.01 10.59 -17.89
CA PHE A 129 10.04 11.67 -18.08
C PHE A 129 9.23 11.96 -16.81
N ALA A 130 8.69 10.93 -16.15
CA ALA A 130 7.97 11.09 -14.88
C ALA A 130 8.84 11.69 -13.77
N LYS A 131 10.06 11.15 -13.59
CA LYS A 131 11.01 11.65 -12.57
C LYS A 131 11.51 13.07 -12.84
N ALA A 132 11.45 13.55 -14.08
CA ALA A 132 11.79 14.93 -14.43
C ALA A 132 10.65 15.93 -14.15
N LEU A 133 9.39 15.48 -14.20
CA LEU A 133 8.23 16.35 -13.96
C LEU A 133 7.79 16.38 -12.49
N LEU A 134 7.94 15.26 -11.78
CA LEU A 134 7.61 15.15 -10.36
C LEU A 134 8.82 15.52 -9.51
N PRO A 135 8.63 16.19 -8.35
CA PRO A 135 9.76 16.57 -7.50
C PRO A 135 10.40 15.32 -6.87
N PRO A 136 11.71 15.34 -6.55
CA PRO A 136 12.42 14.17 -6.01
C PRO A 136 11.82 13.54 -4.76
N SER A 137 11.08 14.31 -3.94
CA SER A 137 10.38 13.80 -2.76
C SER A 137 9.07 13.07 -3.08
N ARG A 138 8.60 13.10 -4.33
CA ARG A 138 7.29 12.62 -4.78
C ARG A 138 7.32 12.10 -6.21
N ASN A 139 8.36 11.35 -6.57
CA ASN A 139 8.54 10.81 -7.91
C ASN A 139 8.67 9.27 -7.94
N LYS A 140 7.96 8.60 -7.03
CA LYS A 140 7.88 7.13 -6.99
C LYS A 140 7.45 6.60 -8.36
N VAL A 141 8.12 5.57 -8.84
CA VAL A 141 7.76 4.85 -10.06
C VAL A 141 7.55 3.38 -9.73
N VAL A 142 6.35 2.89 -10.02
CA VAL A 142 5.99 1.48 -9.83
C VAL A 142 5.58 0.89 -11.16
N TYR A 143 6.06 -0.32 -11.47
CA TYR A 143 5.65 -1.05 -12.68
C TYR A 143 4.76 -2.23 -12.33
N ASN A 144 3.73 -2.48 -13.13
CA ASN A 144 2.91 -3.67 -13.05
C ASN A 144 3.00 -4.56 -14.29
N PRO A 145 3.93 -5.52 -14.33
CA PRO A 145 3.87 -6.63 -15.26
C PRO A 145 2.97 -7.78 -14.78
N GLY A 146 2.60 -7.81 -13.48
CA GLY A 146 1.83 -8.88 -12.85
C GLY A 146 2.57 -10.21 -12.71
N VAL A 147 3.83 -10.28 -13.15
CA VAL A 147 4.65 -11.49 -13.22
C VAL A 147 6.12 -11.18 -12.96
N ASN A 148 6.89 -12.20 -12.61
CA ASN A 148 8.35 -12.10 -12.46
C ASN A 148 9.02 -11.52 -13.71
N VAL A 149 10.01 -10.67 -13.48
CA VAL A 149 10.81 -10.01 -14.52
C VAL A 149 12.30 -10.18 -14.26
N ASP A 150 13.10 -9.96 -15.31
CA ASP A 150 14.55 -9.88 -15.17
C ASP A 150 14.95 -8.77 -14.18
N GLU A 151 15.97 -9.02 -13.36
CA GLU A 151 16.41 -8.08 -12.31
C GLU A 151 16.83 -6.70 -12.86
N SER A 152 17.20 -6.59 -14.14
CA SER A 152 17.53 -5.30 -14.77
C SER A 152 16.36 -4.32 -14.77
N TRP A 153 15.11 -4.80 -14.72
CA TRP A 153 13.92 -3.95 -14.60
C TRP A 153 13.90 -3.14 -13.30
N PHE A 154 14.45 -3.69 -12.21
CA PHE A 154 14.55 -3.01 -10.92
C PHE A 154 15.58 -1.87 -10.93
N LYS A 155 16.29 -1.62 -12.02
CA LYS A 155 17.11 -0.39 -12.19
C LYS A 155 16.28 0.78 -12.71
N LEU A 156 15.10 0.51 -13.25
CA LEU A 156 14.23 1.50 -13.88
C LEU A 156 13.10 1.93 -12.95
N ALA A 157 12.53 1.00 -12.17
CA ALA A 157 11.45 1.30 -11.22
C ALA A 157 11.95 1.29 -9.77
N ASP A 158 11.21 2.00 -8.92
CA ASP A 158 11.40 1.97 -7.48
C ASP A 158 10.78 0.69 -6.90
N GLU A 159 9.66 0.23 -7.44
CA GLU A 159 9.02 -1.04 -7.10
C GLU A 159 8.39 -1.72 -8.33
N ILE A 160 8.20 -3.03 -8.26
CA ILE A 160 7.59 -3.83 -9.34
C ILE A 160 6.61 -4.85 -8.74
N ILE A 161 5.38 -4.87 -9.24
CA ILE A 161 4.42 -5.94 -8.97
C ILE A 161 4.84 -7.19 -9.75
N ILE A 162 5.50 -8.11 -9.06
CA ILE A 162 5.99 -9.36 -9.65
C ILE A 162 4.99 -10.52 -9.51
N TYR A 163 3.88 -10.28 -8.81
CA TYR A 163 2.78 -11.21 -8.69
C TYR A 163 1.46 -10.43 -8.65
N GLU A 164 0.59 -10.67 -9.64
CA GLU A 164 -0.81 -10.27 -9.61
C GLU A 164 -1.65 -11.47 -10.07
N ASN A 165 -2.29 -12.18 -9.13
CA ASN A 165 -3.14 -13.32 -9.50
C ASN A 165 -4.16 -13.69 -8.41
N THR A 166 -5.01 -14.66 -8.75
CA THR A 166 -5.97 -15.26 -7.82
C THR A 166 -5.27 -16.00 -6.69
N TRP A 167 -5.89 -16.00 -5.52
CA TRP A 167 -5.55 -16.84 -4.38
C TRP A 167 -5.42 -18.33 -4.77
N ALA A 168 -6.30 -18.83 -5.63
CA ALA A 168 -6.24 -20.21 -6.10
C ALA A 168 -4.96 -20.55 -6.89
N ALA A 169 -4.31 -19.56 -7.50
CA ALA A 169 -3.04 -19.70 -8.19
C ALA A 169 -1.82 -19.40 -7.29
N PHE A 170 -2.04 -18.90 -6.09
CA PHE A 170 -0.98 -18.53 -5.17
C PHE A 170 -0.27 -19.78 -4.62
N ASN A 171 1.05 -19.68 -4.56
CA ASN A 171 1.91 -20.71 -4.01
C ASN A 171 3.03 -20.03 -3.22
N SER A 172 2.95 -20.11 -1.90
CA SER A 172 3.91 -19.49 -0.97
C SER A 172 5.36 -19.92 -1.21
N THR A 173 5.61 -21.10 -1.78
CA THR A 173 6.98 -21.53 -2.13
C THR A 173 7.66 -20.66 -3.20
N GLN A 174 6.92 -19.77 -3.86
CA GLN A 174 7.49 -18.79 -4.77
C GLN A 174 8.14 -17.60 -4.05
N LEU A 175 7.73 -17.30 -2.81
CA LEU A 175 8.29 -16.19 -2.03
C LEU A 175 9.77 -16.40 -1.73
N SER A 176 10.15 -17.61 -1.32
CA SER A 176 11.55 -17.99 -1.08
C SER A 176 12.42 -18.07 -2.34
N ARG A 177 11.85 -17.84 -3.53
CA ARG A 177 12.59 -17.77 -4.80
C ARG A 177 12.91 -16.35 -5.24
N ILE A 178 12.37 -15.34 -4.54
CA ILE A 178 12.67 -13.94 -4.81
C ILE A 178 14.11 -13.70 -4.34
N PRO A 179 15.02 -13.22 -5.21
CA PRO A 179 16.36 -12.83 -4.79
C PRO A 179 16.30 -11.74 -3.72
N GLU A 180 17.03 -11.92 -2.61
CA GLU A 180 17.09 -11.01 -1.47
C GLU A 180 17.26 -9.53 -1.88
N LYS A 181 18.17 -9.26 -2.82
CA LYS A 181 18.45 -7.90 -3.32
C LYS A 181 17.29 -7.18 -4.03
N ILE A 182 16.19 -7.88 -4.33
CA ILE A 182 14.99 -7.28 -4.96
C ILE A 182 13.72 -7.45 -4.11
N GLN A 183 13.75 -8.19 -2.99
CA GLN A 183 12.58 -8.41 -2.13
C GLN A 183 11.94 -7.08 -1.71
N ASN A 184 12.74 -6.15 -1.18
CA ASN A 184 12.31 -4.80 -0.78
C ASN A 184 11.94 -3.86 -1.94
N LYS A 185 11.82 -4.39 -3.16
CA LYS A 185 11.29 -3.70 -4.34
C LYS A 185 10.16 -4.48 -5.00
N SER A 186 9.81 -5.64 -4.49
CA SER A 186 8.81 -6.54 -5.04
C SER A 186 7.47 -6.35 -4.35
N VAL A 187 6.41 -6.29 -5.15
CA VAL A 187 5.03 -6.11 -4.67
C VAL A 187 4.18 -7.33 -5.08
N TYR A 188 3.30 -7.75 -4.17
CA TYR A 188 2.39 -8.88 -4.37
C TYR A 188 0.93 -8.44 -4.25
N LEU A 189 0.13 -8.72 -5.28
CA LEU A 189 -1.32 -8.52 -5.27
C LEU A 189 -2.02 -9.88 -5.41
N ILE A 190 -2.81 -10.24 -4.41
CA ILE A 190 -3.59 -11.47 -4.37
C ILE A 190 -5.07 -11.11 -4.34
N HIS A 191 -5.82 -11.54 -5.35
CA HIS A 191 -7.26 -11.32 -5.44
C HIS A 191 -8.03 -12.64 -5.37
N ASN A 192 -9.36 -12.59 -5.30
CA ASN A 192 -10.22 -13.76 -5.09
C ASN A 192 -9.85 -14.57 -3.83
N PHE A 193 -9.38 -13.93 -2.78
CA PHE A 193 -9.12 -14.61 -1.51
C PHE A 193 -10.40 -15.23 -0.95
N THR A 194 -10.33 -16.50 -0.56
CA THR A 194 -11.49 -17.27 -0.06
C THR A 194 -11.28 -17.79 1.37
N GLY A 195 -10.25 -17.31 2.07
CA GLY A 195 -10.03 -17.61 3.48
C GLY A 195 -10.87 -16.73 4.41
N ASP A 196 -10.76 -17.02 5.70
CA ASP A 196 -11.23 -16.18 6.81
C ASP A 196 -10.13 -15.19 7.27
N SER A 197 -10.40 -14.44 8.34
CA SER A 197 -9.48 -13.49 8.95
C SER A 197 -8.17 -14.15 9.36
N ASP A 198 -8.24 -15.29 10.05
CA ASP A 198 -7.07 -16.00 10.58
C ASP A 198 -6.15 -16.45 9.44
N LEU A 199 -6.71 -16.99 8.35
CA LEU A 199 -5.91 -17.34 7.18
C LEU A 199 -5.34 -16.12 6.45
N GLN A 200 -6.02 -14.97 6.50
CA GLN A 200 -5.50 -13.74 5.92
C GLN A 200 -4.33 -13.19 6.75
N GLU A 201 -4.42 -13.26 8.07
CA GLU A 201 -3.36 -12.90 9.02
C GLU A 201 -2.11 -13.76 8.78
N ASP A 202 -2.25 -15.09 8.77
CA ASP A 202 -1.17 -16.04 8.46
C ASP A 202 -0.51 -15.75 7.10
N LEU A 203 -1.33 -15.40 6.10
CA LEU A 203 -0.84 -15.05 4.77
C LEU A 203 -0.07 -13.72 4.79
N VAL A 204 -0.59 -12.71 5.48
CA VAL A 204 0.04 -11.39 5.60
C VAL A 204 1.39 -11.52 6.31
N SER A 205 1.46 -12.22 7.44
CA SER A 205 2.70 -12.51 8.17
C SER A 205 3.73 -13.17 7.24
N ASN A 206 3.36 -14.23 6.52
CA ASN A 206 4.28 -14.90 5.60
C ASN A 206 4.75 -13.98 4.44
N LEU A 207 3.91 -13.05 3.99
CA LEU A 207 4.32 -12.08 2.96
C LEU A 207 5.26 -11.01 3.53
N THR A 208 5.03 -10.53 4.75
CA THR A 208 5.84 -9.50 5.41
C THR A 208 7.21 -10.05 5.81
N ASP A 209 7.30 -11.31 6.27
CA ASP A 209 8.55 -12.02 6.60
C ASP A 209 9.54 -12.13 5.41
N HIS A 210 9.07 -11.86 4.18
CA HIS A 210 9.88 -11.89 2.97
C HIS A 210 10.31 -10.48 2.49
N ASP A 211 10.25 -9.48 3.36
CA ASP A 211 10.72 -8.11 3.12
C ASP A 211 10.13 -7.47 1.85
N LEU A 212 8.87 -7.78 1.51
CA LEU A 212 8.24 -7.25 0.31
C LEU A 212 8.04 -5.73 0.43
N ALA A 213 8.19 -5.01 -0.68
CA ALA A 213 7.96 -3.57 -0.68
C ALA A 213 6.49 -3.20 -0.41
N GLY A 214 5.58 -4.07 -0.83
CA GLY A 214 4.16 -3.90 -0.53
C GLY A 214 3.32 -5.10 -0.90
N VAL A 215 2.15 -5.19 -0.29
CA VAL A 215 1.23 -6.31 -0.45
C VAL A 215 -0.21 -5.83 -0.50
N PHE A 216 -1.07 -6.64 -1.12
CA PHE A 216 -2.52 -6.49 -1.07
C PHE A 216 -3.22 -7.82 -1.20
N VAL A 217 -4.16 -8.07 -0.31
CA VAL A 217 -5.01 -9.27 -0.33
C VAL A 217 -6.47 -8.82 -0.33
N THR A 218 -7.26 -9.32 -1.27
CA THR A 218 -8.69 -8.99 -1.35
C THR A 218 -9.55 -10.20 -1.64
N THR A 219 -10.73 -10.25 -1.02
CA THR A 219 -11.75 -11.26 -1.32
C THR A 219 -12.47 -11.02 -2.65
N ARG A 220 -12.23 -9.87 -3.29
CA ARG A 220 -12.86 -9.46 -4.56
C ARG A 220 -12.10 -10.03 -5.76
N ASP A 221 -12.79 -10.17 -6.88
CA ASP A 221 -12.23 -10.61 -8.17
C ASP A 221 -11.60 -9.46 -8.99
N GLY A 222 -11.47 -8.29 -8.37
CA GLY A 222 -10.89 -7.09 -8.95
C GLY A 222 -10.79 -5.97 -7.91
N TYR A 223 -10.60 -4.74 -8.40
CA TYR A 223 -10.18 -3.60 -7.58
C TYR A 223 -11.19 -2.46 -7.52
N THR A 224 -12.43 -2.72 -7.92
CA THR A 224 -13.53 -1.75 -7.99
C THR A 224 -14.49 -1.87 -6.80
N SER A 225 -14.12 -2.61 -5.75
CA SER A 225 -14.88 -2.75 -4.50
C SER A 225 -13.95 -3.06 -3.33
N ILE A 226 -14.38 -2.71 -2.12
CA ILE A 226 -13.61 -2.96 -0.89
C ILE A 226 -13.76 -4.42 -0.47
N SER A 227 -12.64 -5.03 -0.04
CA SER A 227 -12.61 -6.39 0.50
C SER A 227 -13.55 -6.52 1.70
N ALA A 228 -14.17 -7.68 1.86
CA ALA A 228 -14.92 -7.97 3.09
C ALA A 228 -14.00 -8.05 4.33
N LEU A 229 -12.72 -8.36 4.12
CA LEU A 229 -11.69 -8.45 5.16
C LEU A 229 -10.67 -7.29 5.00
N TRP A 230 -11.16 -6.09 4.66
CA TRP A 230 -10.27 -4.94 4.47
C TRP A 230 -9.66 -4.46 5.78
N ASP A 231 -10.47 -4.38 6.83
CA ASP A 231 -10.00 -3.93 8.14
C ASP A 231 -9.07 -4.97 8.77
N ASP A 232 -9.41 -6.26 8.70
CA ASP A 232 -8.56 -7.37 9.17
C ASP A 232 -7.20 -7.40 8.45
N PHE A 233 -7.19 -7.15 7.13
CA PHE A 233 -5.95 -7.03 6.37
C PHE A 233 -5.06 -5.88 6.84
N CYS A 234 -5.65 -4.72 7.16
CA CYS A 234 -4.87 -3.57 7.63
C CYS A 234 -4.31 -3.81 9.03
N GLU A 235 -5.11 -4.40 9.91
CA GLU A 235 -4.72 -4.82 11.27
C GLU A 235 -3.55 -5.83 11.22
N ALA A 236 -3.63 -6.85 10.37
CA ALA A 236 -2.57 -7.85 10.22
C ALA A 236 -1.23 -7.25 9.74
N ILE A 237 -1.27 -6.20 8.91
CA ILE A 237 -0.06 -5.46 8.51
C ILE A 237 0.48 -4.63 9.68
N ASP A 238 -0.37 -4.00 10.48
CA ASP A 238 0.06 -3.20 11.63
C ASP A 238 0.70 -4.06 12.73
N GLN A 239 0.16 -5.27 12.94
CA GLN A 239 0.70 -6.26 13.86
C GLN A 239 2.08 -6.75 13.44
N SER A 240 2.30 -7.07 12.16
CA SER A 240 3.61 -7.54 11.70
C SER A 240 4.70 -6.47 11.84
N ILE A 241 4.34 -5.18 11.71
CA ILE A 241 5.27 -4.06 11.97
C ILE A 241 5.62 -3.97 13.46
N SER A 242 4.66 -4.25 14.35
CA SER A 242 4.87 -4.20 15.80
C SER A 242 5.78 -5.34 16.24
N ASP A 243 5.55 -6.57 15.76
CA ASP A 243 6.35 -7.75 16.07
C ASP A 243 7.82 -7.58 15.60
N ASP A 244 8.04 -6.98 14.43
CA ASP A 244 9.39 -6.68 13.93
C ASP A 244 10.15 -5.69 14.83
N ASN A 245 9.45 -4.71 15.42
CA ASN A 245 10.07 -3.75 16.35
C ASN A 245 10.42 -4.42 17.68
N ASP A 246 9.51 -5.22 18.24
CA ASP A 246 9.74 -5.92 19.52
C ASP A 246 10.89 -6.94 19.40
N ASN A 247 10.99 -7.66 18.29
CA ASN A 247 12.10 -8.59 18.06
C ASN A 247 13.45 -7.86 17.97
N ASN A 248 13.48 -6.67 17.36
CA ASN A 248 14.70 -5.89 17.21
C ASN A 248 15.11 -5.18 18.52
N GLU A 249 14.17 -4.85 19.42
CA GLU A 249 14.49 -4.36 20.77
C GLU A 249 15.06 -5.46 21.68
N ASN A 250 14.61 -6.72 21.53
CA ASN A 250 15.10 -7.86 22.32
C ASN A 250 16.47 -8.40 21.87
N GLU A 251 16.89 -8.17 20.63
CA GLU A 251 18.24 -8.57 20.16
C GLU A 251 19.35 -7.63 20.68
N ASP A 252 19.03 -6.38 21.03
CA ASP A 252 19.99 -5.41 21.57
C ASP A 252 20.31 -5.64 23.07
N ASP A 253 19.52 -6.46 23.77
CA ASP A 253 19.69 -6.78 25.20
C ASP A 253 20.51 -8.07 25.48
N ASP A 254 20.87 -8.87 24.46
CA ASP A 254 21.64 -10.13 24.61
C ASP A 254 23.14 -10.01 24.27
N GLU A 255 23.66 -8.79 24.10
CA GLU A 255 25.11 -8.52 24.02
C GLU A 255 25.65 -7.84 25.29
N GLY A 256 25.57 -8.54 26.44
CA GLY A 256 26.47 -8.22 27.53
C GLY A 256 26.14 -8.75 28.91
N GLU A 257 26.43 -10.01 29.18
CA GLU A 257 26.86 -10.40 30.54
C GLU A 257 27.81 -11.61 30.50
N THR A 258 29.11 -11.32 30.38
CA THR A 258 30.14 -12.22 30.90
C THR A 258 30.67 -11.65 32.20
N GLY A 259 30.24 -12.25 33.31
CA GLY A 259 30.96 -12.43 34.56
C GLY A 259 31.47 -11.19 35.29
N ASP A 260 30.98 -10.99 36.51
CA ASP A 260 31.86 -11.06 37.68
C ASP A 260 31.01 -11.38 38.93
N GLU A 261 31.43 -12.42 39.64
CA GLU A 261 30.98 -12.75 40.99
C GLU A 261 31.63 -11.73 41.94
N ASP A 262 30.83 -11.03 42.74
CA ASP A 262 31.31 -10.47 44.01
C ASP A 262 30.18 -10.50 45.05
N GLU A 263 30.44 -11.26 46.11
CA GLU A 263 29.71 -11.27 47.38
C GLU A 263 29.96 -9.94 48.12
N ASP A 264 28.91 -9.33 48.69
CA ASP A 264 28.81 -9.07 50.14
C ASP A 264 27.71 -8.06 50.52
N ASN A 265 26.85 -8.53 51.42
CA ASN A 265 26.28 -7.90 52.62
C ASN A 265 25.22 -6.79 52.62
N GLU A 266 24.18 -7.10 53.44
CA GLU A 266 23.44 -6.25 54.40
C GLU A 266 22.56 -5.12 53.81
N GLU A 267 21.39 -4.74 54.32
CA GLU A 267 20.48 -5.11 55.41
C GLU A 267 19.16 -4.32 55.14
N ASP A 268 18.05 -4.78 55.73
CA ASP A 268 16.90 -3.99 56.23
C ASP A 268 15.88 -3.34 55.27
N ASP A 269 14.60 -3.75 55.40
CA ASP A 269 13.47 -2.97 55.96
C ASP A 269 12.65 -2.33 54.82
N ASP A 270 11.33 -2.19 54.79
CA ASP A 270 10.15 -2.63 55.53
C ASP A 270 8.95 -2.06 54.71
N GLU A 271 7.73 -2.55 54.94
CA GLU A 271 6.43 -1.88 54.69
C GLU A 271 5.97 -1.71 53.21
N ASP A 272 4.89 -2.36 52.74
CA ASP A 272 3.44 -2.30 53.09
C ASP A 272 2.62 -1.28 52.25
N GLU A 273 1.36 -1.66 52.01
CA GLU A 273 0.19 -0.91 51.52
C GLU A 273 0.03 -0.73 49.99
N ASP A 274 -0.95 -1.36 49.32
CA ASP A 274 -2.44 -1.27 49.39
C ASP A 274 -3.04 -0.05 48.68
N GLY A 275 -4.12 -0.28 47.91
CA GLY A 275 -5.05 0.74 47.41
C GLY A 275 -5.40 0.59 45.92
N GLU A 276 -6.39 -0.24 45.58
CA GLU A 276 -7.80 0.15 45.28
C GLU A 276 -7.95 0.94 43.96
N ASP A 277 -8.46 0.31 42.90
CA ASP A 277 -9.89 0.23 42.53
C ASP A 277 -10.58 1.60 42.39
N THR A 278 -10.92 1.97 41.15
CA THR A 278 -12.26 2.50 40.83
C THR A 278 -12.55 2.31 39.35
N GLU A 279 -13.48 1.39 39.09
CA GLU A 279 -14.38 1.37 37.93
C GLU A 279 -15.26 2.63 37.93
N GLU A 280 -15.52 3.21 36.76
CA GLU A 280 -16.81 3.83 36.46
C GLU A 280 -17.18 3.51 35.01
N GLU A 281 -18.24 2.71 34.88
CA GLU A 281 -19.08 2.53 33.71
C GLU A 281 -19.89 3.81 33.44
N ASP A 282 -20.31 3.98 32.18
CA ASP A 282 -21.62 4.52 31.73
C ASP A 282 -21.40 5.15 30.34
N ASP A 283 -22.33 5.17 29.39
CA ASP A 283 -23.51 4.39 29.04
C ASP A 283 -24.01 5.06 27.73
N ASP A 284 -24.62 4.26 26.87
CA ASP A 284 -25.65 4.61 25.87
C ASP A 284 -25.45 5.70 24.79
N GLY A 285 -25.83 5.32 23.56
CA GLY A 285 -26.49 6.27 22.66
C GLY A 285 -26.41 5.99 21.17
N ASP A 286 -27.10 4.94 20.71
CA ASP A 286 -27.49 4.71 19.30
C ASP A 286 -28.15 5.94 18.66
N GLU A 287 -27.87 6.20 17.38
CA GLU A 287 -28.91 6.63 16.42
C GLU A 287 -28.49 6.34 14.98
N GLU A 288 -29.17 5.35 14.38
CA GLU A 288 -29.12 5.00 12.96
C GLU A 288 -29.75 6.10 12.08
N ALA A 289 -29.15 6.37 10.94
CA ALA A 289 -29.79 7.11 9.85
C ALA A 289 -29.60 6.36 8.52
N GLU A 290 -30.64 5.63 8.14
CA GLU A 290 -30.86 5.13 6.78
C GLU A 290 -31.01 6.31 5.81
N CYS A 291 -30.32 6.29 4.67
CA CYS A 291 -30.64 7.16 3.54
C CYS A 291 -30.56 6.38 2.22
N GLU A 292 -31.68 6.43 1.51
CA GLU A 292 -31.99 5.71 0.28
C GLU A 292 -31.09 6.12 -0.90
N ILE A 293 -30.72 5.12 -1.69
CA ILE A 293 -29.89 5.22 -2.89
C ILE A 293 -30.75 5.71 -4.06
N ASP A 294 -30.32 6.78 -4.75
CA ASP A 294 -30.81 7.12 -6.08
C ASP A 294 -29.86 6.62 -7.18
N GLY A 295 -30.47 5.98 -8.19
CA GLY A 295 -29.79 5.24 -9.23
C GLY A 295 -29.41 6.11 -10.42
N SER A 296 -28.12 6.32 -10.61
CA SER A 296 -27.53 6.61 -11.93
C SER A 296 -26.19 5.90 -12.05
N GLY A 297 -26.25 4.56 -12.09
CA GLY A 297 -25.10 3.69 -12.28
C GLY A 297 -24.54 3.73 -13.70
N GLU A 298 -23.67 4.70 -13.99
CA GLU A 298 -22.72 4.58 -15.09
C GLU A 298 -21.36 4.11 -14.54
N TYR A 299 -21.22 2.79 -14.46
CA TYR A 299 -19.93 2.14 -14.22
C TYR A 299 -19.08 2.24 -15.50
N PHE A 300 -17.98 2.98 -15.42
CA PHE A 300 -16.91 2.87 -16.41
C PHE A 300 -16.14 1.58 -16.12
N GLU A 301 -16.54 0.51 -16.81
CA GLU A 301 -15.79 -0.73 -16.87
C GLU A 301 -14.44 -0.45 -17.55
N VAL A 302 -13.36 -0.42 -16.77
CA VAL A 302 -11.99 -0.50 -17.30
C VAL A 302 -11.86 -1.90 -17.91
N LYS A 303 -12.20 -2.02 -19.19
CA LYS A 303 -12.11 -3.27 -19.92
C LYS A 303 -10.65 -3.70 -20.01
N ARG A 304 -10.26 -4.64 -19.13
CA ARG A 304 -9.09 -5.50 -19.36
C ARG A 304 -9.37 -6.36 -20.61
N HIS A 305 -8.38 -6.51 -21.48
CA HIS A 305 -8.38 -7.50 -22.57
C HIS A 305 -7.26 -8.50 -22.32
#